data_AF-A0A2G9P744-F1
#
_entry.id   AF-A0A2G9P744-F1
#
_cell.length_a   1.000
_cell.length_b   1.000
_cell.length_c   1.000
_cell.angle_alpha   90.00
_cell.angle_beta   90.00
_cell.angle_gamma   90.00
#
_symmetry.space_group_name_H-M   'P 1'
#
loop_
_entity.id
_entity.type
_entity.pdbx_description
1 polymer ?
#
loop_
_entity_poly.entity_id
_entity_poly.type
_entity_poly.pdbx_seq_one_letter_code
_entity_poly.pdbx_strand_id
1 'polypeptide(L)'
;LCGDSPFQGDNDAETLRNITSGSWDFDDETDAILTDSAKDFIRRLLQKNMRSRLTAEQALDHPWIKDKDISSTKTLPKERIRKFLARQKWQKTGKAVLALKRMALLSNRSDHNSPAIEEVGESQEVFSFLQEQLQRPPVFTSQLEDQTEVVGSSARFHCHIEGFPDPEVLWFFSGQAIQESKKFQIEYEDSGSCTLVISDVSLSEVGLYSCQASNAHGHTETSARLTVHQLRAQRRSREWTEKTT
;
A
#
# COMPACT_ATOMS: atom_id res chain seq x y z
N LEU A 1 13.47 -4.92 6.41
CA LEU A 1 13.96 -5.83 5.35
C LEU A 1 12.93 -6.88 4.96
N CYS A 2 12.11 -7.36 5.90
CA CYS A 2 11.23 -8.51 5.67
C CYS A 2 9.74 -8.16 5.58
N GLY A 3 9.35 -6.92 5.88
CA GLY A 3 7.93 -6.53 5.88
C GLY A 3 7.13 -7.14 7.04
N ASP A 4 7.78 -7.73 8.03
CA ASP A 4 7.14 -8.26 9.23
C ASP A 4 7.80 -7.66 10.48
N SER A 5 7.03 -7.53 11.56
CA SER A 5 7.56 -7.13 12.86
C SER A 5 8.35 -8.29 13.46
N PRO A 6 9.61 -8.10 13.88
CA PRO A 6 10.43 -9.19 14.44
C PRO A 6 9.90 -9.72 15.77
N PHE A 7 9.01 -8.99 16.45
CA PHE A 7 8.42 -9.41 17.72
C PHE A 7 6.94 -9.81 17.59
N GLN A 8 6.40 -9.89 16.37
CA GLN A 8 4.99 -10.20 16.15
C GLN A 8 4.63 -11.55 16.79
N GLY A 9 3.62 -11.56 17.66
CA GLY A 9 2.94 -12.76 18.12
C GLY A 9 1.53 -12.87 17.51
N ASP A 10 0.83 -13.95 17.86
CA ASP A 10 -0.56 -14.20 17.43
C ASP A 10 -1.55 -13.18 18.02
N ASN A 11 -1.15 -12.48 19.08
CA ASN A 11 -1.90 -11.40 19.71
C ASN A 11 -0.97 -10.34 20.34
N ASP A 12 -1.57 -9.25 20.85
CA ASP A 12 -0.85 -8.14 21.47
C ASP A 12 -0.09 -8.56 22.73
N ALA A 13 -0.66 -9.46 23.54
CA ALA A 13 -0.02 -9.91 24.78
C ALA A 13 1.25 -10.72 24.49
N GLU A 14 1.20 -11.60 23.50
CA GLU A 14 2.35 -12.35 23.02
C GLU A 14 3.39 -11.43 22.37
N THR A 15 2.94 -10.46 21.56
CA THR A 15 3.83 -9.45 20.96
C THR A 15 4.59 -8.68 22.04
N LEU A 16 3.90 -8.22 23.09
CA LEU A 16 4.52 -7.54 24.23
C LEU A 16 5.48 -8.46 25.01
N ARG A 17 5.13 -9.75 25.14
CA ARG A 17 5.99 -10.76 25.75
C ARG A 17 7.28 -10.94 24.95
N ASN A 18 7.20 -11.02 23.63
CA ASN A 18 8.34 -11.14 22.72
C ASN A 18 9.27 -9.92 22.81
N ILE A 19 8.69 -8.71 22.84
CA ILE A 19 9.45 -7.46 23.05
C ILE A 19 10.18 -7.49 24.40
N THR A 20 9.46 -7.87 25.47
CA THR A 20 10.00 -7.85 26.84
C THR A 20 11.07 -8.93 27.05
N SER A 21 10.88 -10.11 26.44
CA SER A 21 11.84 -11.20 26.49
C SER A 21 13.02 -10.97 25.54
N GLY A 22 12.87 -10.11 24.53
CA GLY A 22 13.82 -9.94 23.44
C GLY A 22 13.85 -11.18 22.53
N SER A 23 12.76 -11.93 22.47
CA SER A 23 12.63 -13.15 21.67
C SER A 23 12.18 -12.78 20.26
N TRP A 24 13.03 -13.08 19.28
CA TRP A 24 12.75 -12.91 17.86
C TRP A 24 13.66 -13.84 17.06
N ASP A 25 13.24 -14.19 15.84
CA ASP A 25 14.05 -14.95 14.90
C ASP A 25 13.72 -14.52 13.46
N PHE A 26 14.55 -14.93 12.51
CA PHE A 26 14.24 -14.82 11.08
C PHE A 26 13.37 -16.01 10.65
N ASP A 27 12.31 -15.73 9.90
CA ASP A 27 11.60 -16.79 9.19
C ASP A 27 12.47 -17.41 8.08
N ASP A 28 12.20 -18.66 7.72
CA ASP A 28 12.97 -19.42 6.73
C ASP A 28 13.13 -18.67 5.39
N GLU A 29 12.09 -17.95 4.96
CA GLU A 29 12.11 -17.17 3.72
C GLU A 29 13.01 -15.93 3.85
N THR A 30 12.92 -15.21 4.96
CA THR A 30 13.84 -14.10 5.29
C THR A 30 15.28 -14.58 5.33
N ASP A 31 15.53 -15.70 6.00
CA ASP A 31 16.87 -16.22 6.20
C ASP A 31 17.53 -16.61 4.87
N ALA A 32 16.76 -17.09 3.89
CA ALA A 32 17.25 -17.39 2.55
C ALA A 32 17.57 -16.13 1.70
N ILE A 33 16.91 -14.99 2.00
CA ILE A 33 17.03 -13.75 1.21
C ILE A 33 18.17 -12.87 1.73
N LEU A 34 18.31 -12.75 3.05
CA LEU A 34 19.27 -11.83 3.66
C LEU A 34 20.72 -12.35 3.58
N THR A 35 21.66 -11.42 3.38
CA THR A 35 23.09 -11.74 3.48
C THR A 35 23.49 -11.94 4.94
N ASP A 36 24.51 -12.75 5.20
CA ASP A 36 24.96 -13.03 6.58
C ASP A 36 25.40 -11.75 7.32
N SER A 37 26.00 -10.80 6.61
CA SER A 37 26.36 -9.49 7.15
C SER A 37 25.12 -8.66 7.54
N ALA A 38 24.04 -8.74 6.77
CA ALA A 38 22.76 -8.11 7.13
C ALA A 38 22.14 -8.75 8.38
N LYS A 39 22.18 -10.08 8.45
CA LYS A 39 21.67 -10.84 9.61
C LYS A 39 22.47 -10.51 10.87
N ASP A 40 23.80 -10.48 10.80
CA ASP A 40 24.68 -10.10 11.91
C ASP A 40 24.38 -8.68 12.39
N PHE A 41 24.22 -7.74 11.47
CA PHE A 41 23.88 -6.35 11.80
C PHE A 41 22.59 -6.25 12.63
N ILE A 42 21.52 -6.92 12.18
CA ILE A 42 20.22 -6.92 12.89
C ILE A 42 20.36 -7.60 14.26
N ARG A 43 21.09 -8.72 14.35
CA ARG A 43 21.34 -9.43 15.62
C ARG A 43 22.06 -8.57 16.65
N ARG A 44 22.95 -7.68 16.21
CA ARG A 44 23.66 -6.74 17.08
C ARG A 44 22.86 -5.51 17.48
N LEU A 45 21.77 -5.21 16.79
CA LEU A 45 20.85 -4.11 17.14
C LEU A 45 19.70 -4.57 18.04
N LEU A 46 19.06 -5.69 17.72
CA LEU A 46 17.87 -6.20 18.41
C LEU A 46 18.25 -7.06 19.63
N GLN A 47 19.07 -6.50 20.52
CA GLN A 47 19.47 -7.16 21.76
C GLN A 47 18.63 -6.68 22.95
N LYS A 48 18.26 -7.60 23.83
CA LYS A 48 17.53 -7.27 25.07
C LYS A 48 18.30 -6.26 25.93
N ASN A 49 19.59 -6.52 26.13
CA ASN A 49 20.46 -5.62 26.89
C ASN A 49 20.88 -4.42 26.01
N MET A 50 20.51 -3.22 26.44
CA MET A 50 20.86 -1.98 25.73
C MET A 50 22.36 -1.78 25.58
N ARG A 51 23.18 -2.18 26.57
CA ARG A 51 24.64 -1.97 26.54
C ARG A 51 25.36 -2.84 25.52
N SER A 52 24.70 -3.92 25.10
CA SER A 52 25.25 -4.87 24.15
C SER A 52 24.87 -4.51 22.70
N ARG A 53 23.97 -3.53 22.53
CA ARG A 53 23.59 -3.02 21.21
C ARG A 53 24.71 -2.21 20.59
N LEU A 54 24.82 -2.26 19.26
CA LEU A 54 25.69 -1.35 18.51
C LEU A 54 25.30 0.11 18.78
N THR A 55 26.31 0.95 18.99
CA THR A 55 26.15 2.40 18.92
C THR A 55 25.98 2.85 17.47
N ALA A 56 25.47 4.07 17.26
CA ALA A 56 25.28 4.61 15.91
C ALA A 56 26.60 4.67 15.11
N GLU A 57 27.71 5.03 15.75
CA GLU A 57 29.03 5.08 15.13
C GLU A 57 29.51 3.68 14.72
N GLN A 58 29.39 2.70 15.62
CA GLN A 58 29.75 1.31 15.32
C GLN A 58 28.84 0.69 14.25
N ALA A 59 27.56 1.12 14.18
CA ALA A 59 26.63 0.67 13.16
C ALA A 59 27.02 1.20 11.77
N LEU A 60 27.47 2.45 11.67
CA LEU A 60 27.99 3.03 10.43
C LEU A 60 29.28 2.35 9.96
N ASP A 61 30.08 1.87 10.92
CA ASP A 61 31.31 1.13 10.65
C ASP A 61 31.12 -0.36 10.35
N HIS A 62 29.89 -0.87 10.44
CA HIS A 62 29.59 -2.28 10.23
C HIS A 62 29.81 -2.70 8.76
N PRO A 63 30.35 -3.91 8.49
CA PRO A 63 30.58 -4.39 7.12
C PRO A 63 29.35 -4.31 6.23
N TRP A 64 28.15 -4.61 6.75
CA TRP A 64 26.89 -4.49 5.99
C TRP A 64 26.61 -3.07 5.46
N ILE A 65 27.05 -2.02 6.15
CA ILE A 65 26.86 -0.63 5.75
C ILE A 65 28.02 -0.11 4.88
N LYS A 66 29.26 -0.54 5.19
CA LYS A 66 30.47 -0.11 4.47
C LYS A 66 30.69 -0.83 3.15
N ASP A 67 30.50 -2.15 3.12
CA ASP A 67 30.71 -2.94 1.92
C ASP A 67 29.47 -2.84 1.03
N LYS A 68 29.50 -1.87 0.11
CA LYS A 68 28.53 -1.78 -0.99
C LYS A 68 28.84 -2.83 -2.04
N ASP A 69 28.79 -4.10 -1.66
CA ASP A 69 28.99 -5.18 -2.62
C ASP A 69 27.71 -5.34 -3.46
N ILE A 70 27.62 -4.50 -4.49
CA ILE A 70 26.49 -4.38 -5.43
C ILE A 70 26.28 -5.70 -6.22
N SER A 71 27.24 -6.63 -6.16
CA SER A 71 27.20 -7.93 -6.82
C SER A 71 26.08 -8.87 -6.34
N SER A 72 25.50 -8.64 -5.15
CA SER A 72 24.62 -9.62 -4.49
C SER A 72 23.19 -9.13 -4.25
N THR A 73 22.78 -8.03 -4.91
CA THR A 73 21.43 -7.47 -4.72
C THR A 73 20.35 -8.37 -5.32
N LYS A 74 19.86 -9.32 -4.53
CA LYS A 74 18.60 -10.02 -4.82
C LYS A 74 17.47 -9.02 -4.66
N THR A 75 16.65 -8.87 -5.69
CA THR A 75 15.48 -7.99 -5.66
C THR A 75 14.50 -8.50 -4.60
N LEU A 76 14.22 -7.67 -3.58
CA LEU A 76 13.22 -8.00 -2.57
C LEU A 76 11.84 -8.15 -3.25
N PRO A 77 11.12 -9.27 -3.06
CA PRO A 77 9.78 -9.42 -3.61
C PRO A 77 8.84 -8.32 -3.09
N LYS A 78 8.24 -7.55 -4.01
CA LYS A 78 7.31 -6.46 -3.69
C LYS A 78 6.13 -6.93 -2.83
N GLU A 79 5.79 -8.22 -2.89
CA GLU A 79 4.71 -8.84 -2.14
C GLU A 79 4.88 -8.85 -0.62
N ARG A 80 6.11 -8.82 -0.09
CA ARG A 80 6.28 -8.67 1.37
C ARG A 80 5.96 -7.25 1.83
N ILE A 81 6.35 -6.24 1.05
CA ILE A 81 6.02 -4.84 1.35
C ILE A 81 4.52 -4.60 1.18
N ARG A 82 3.90 -5.16 0.13
CA ARG A 82 2.44 -5.10 -0.05
C ARG A 82 1.69 -5.78 1.09
N LYS A 83 2.11 -6.98 1.52
CA LYS A 83 1.52 -7.67 2.68
C LYS A 83 1.69 -6.88 3.98
N PHE A 84 2.85 -6.25 4.22
CA PHE A 84 3.07 -5.39 5.38
C PHE A 84 2.11 -4.19 5.39
N LEU A 85 2.03 -3.48 4.27
CA LEU A 85 1.15 -2.33 4.12
C LEU A 85 -0.31 -2.75 4.28
N ALA A 86 -0.72 -3.86 3.69
CA ALA A 86 -2.03 -4.45 3.92
C ALA A 86 -2.25 -4.73 5.42
N ARG A 87 -1.35 -5.45 6.10
CA ARG A 87 -1.44 -5.78 7.54
C ARG A 87 -1.56 -4.53 8.43
N GLN A 88 -0.84 -3.45 8.12
CA GLN A 88 -0.96 -2.17 8.82
C GLN A 88 -2.34 -1.52 8.62
N LYS A 89 -2.90 -1.60 7.40
CA LYS A 89 -4.28 -1.16 7.13
C LYS A 89 -5.29 -1.98 7.94
N TRP A 90 -5.12 -3.30 8.02
CA TRP A 90 -5.97 -4.19 8.84
C TRP A 90 -5.96 -3.83 10.33
N GLN A 91 -4.82 -3.47 10.90
CA GLN A 91 -4.78 -3.02 12.30
C GLN A 91 -5.54 -1.70 12.51
N LYS A 92 -5.53 -0.78 11.53
CA LYS A 92 -6.33 0.46 11.59
C LYS A 92 -7.83 0.14 11.49
N THR A 93 -8.24 -0.72 10.55
CA THR A 93 -9.64 -1.12 10.36
C THR A 93 -10.16 -1.91 11.56
N GLY A 94 -9.37 -2.81 12.14
CA GLY A 94 -9.71 -3.55 13.36
C GLY A 94 -9.93 -2.62 14.58
N LYS A 95 -9.09 -1.58 14.73
CA LYS A 95 -9.30 -0.54 15.76
C LYS A 95 -10.58 0.26 15.52
N ALA A 96 -10.93 0.56 14.28
CA ALA A 96 -12.19 1.24 13.93
C ALA A 96 -13.41 0.37 14.26
N VAL A 97 -13.36 -0.94 13.98
CA VAL A 97 -14.40 -1.91 14.35
C VAL A 97 -14.56 -1.99 15.88
N LEU A 98 -13.46 -2.05 16.64
CA LEU A 98 -13.53 -2.00 18.11
C LEU A 98 -14.11 -0.69 18.63
N ALA A 99 -13.81 0.44 17.98
CA ALA A 99 -14.39 1.73 18.35
C ALA A 99 -15.90 1.75 18.10
N LEU A 100 -16.37 1.23 16.97
CA LEU A 100 -17.80 1.08 16.67
C LEU A 100 -18.51 0.19 17.69
N LYS A 101 -17.88 -0.91 18.13
CA LYS A 101 -18.38 -1.77 19.22
C LYS A 101 -18.57 -0.99 20.53
N ARG A 102 -17.59 -0.15 20.91
CA ARG A 102 -17.71 0.73 22.09
C ARG A 102 -18.86 1.71 21.94
N MET A 103 -19.05 2.29 20.76
CA MET A 103 -20.14 3.24 20.50
C MET A 103 -21.51 2.58 20.58
N ALA A 104 -21.68 1.38 20.02
CA ALA A 104 -22.93 0.61 20.08
C ALA A 104 -23.29 0.15 21.51
N LEU A 105 -22.29 -0.21 22.33
CA LEU A 105 -22.50 -0.52 23.74
C LEU A 105 -22.90 0.72 24.56
N LEU A 106 -22.35 1.90 24.23
CA LEU A 106 -22.71 3.16 24.87
C LEU A 106 -24.12 3.62 24.49
N SER A 107 -24.60 3.33 23.27
CA SER A 107 -25.95 3.68 22.83
C SER A 107 -27.05 2.80 23.44
N ASN A 108 -26.71 1.61 23.93
CA ASN A 108 -27.69 0.65 24.49
C ASN A 108 -27.94 0.81 25.99
N ARG A 109 -27.43 1.88 26.61
CA ARG A 109 -27.37 2.05 28.07
C ARG A 109 -28.53 2.86 28.68
N SER A 110 -29.71 2.83 28.07
CA SER A 110 -30.91 3.54 28.55
C SER A 110 -31.94 2.69 29.28
N ASP A 111 -31.68 1.43 29.60
CA ASP A 111 -32.54 0.66 30.51
C ASP A 111 -31.77 0.13 31.71
N HIS A 112 -32.29 0.43 32.89
CA HIS A 112 -31.72 0.05 34.17
C HIS A 112 -31.72 -1.47 34.38
N ASN A 113 -30.64 -1.92 35.01
CA ASN A 113 -30.39 -3.23 35.61
C ASN A 113 -29.77 -4.28 34.68
N SER A 114 -28.43 -4.35 34.63
CA SER A 114 -27.71 -5.56 34.25
C SER A 114 -26.34 -5.64 34.92
N PRO A 115 -25.91 -6.86 35.31
CA PRO A 115 -24.71 -7.08 36.12
C PRO A 115 -23.44 -6.88 35.29
N ALA A 116 -22.33 -6.67 35.98
CA ALA A 116 -20.99 -6.62 35.39
C ALA A 116 -20.73 -7.94 34.64
N ILE A 117 -20.65 -7.86 33.31
CA ILE A 117 -20.26 -9.00 32.46
C ILE A 117 -18.73 -9.04 32.45
N GLU A 118 -18.20 -10.19 32.86
CA GLU A 118 -16.77 -10.50 32.91
C GLU A 118 -16.12 -10.28 31.54
N GLU A 119 -15.14 -9.38 31.52
CA GLU A 119 -14.23 -9.20 30.39
C GLU A 119 -13.33 -10.44 30.26
N VAL A 120 -12.89 -10.72 29.03
CA VAL A 120 -11.89 -11.75 28.64
C VAL A 120 -12.48 -13.09 28.19
N GLY A 121 -13.11 -13.11 27.02
CA GLY A 121 -13.42 -14.37 26.30
C GLY A 121 -14.18 -14.17 24.98
N GLU A 122 -15.20 -13.31 25.00
CA GLU A 122 -16.10 -13.12 23.85
C GLU A 122 -15.52 -12.29 22.69
N SER A 123 -14.40 -11.60 22.90
CA SER A 123 -13.93 -10.56 21.99
C SER A 123 -13.43 -11.06 20.63
N GLN A 124 -12.93 -12.31 20.51
CA GLN A 124 -12.43 -12.85 19.24
C GLN A 124 -13.56 -13.42 18.36
N GLU A 125 -14.50 -14.17 18.91
CA GLU A 125 -15.60 -14.76 18.13
C GLU A 125 -16.56 -13.68 17.60
N VAL A 126 -16.90 -12.69 18.43
CA VAL A 126 -17.72 -11.54 17.98
C VAL A 126 -16.97 -10.66 16.98
N PHE A 127 -15.64 -10.58 17.06
CA PHE A 127 -14.83 -9.84 16.09
C PHE A 127 -14.83 -10.53 14.73
N SER A 128 -14.60 -11.85 14.70
CA SER A 128 -14.69 -12.66 13.48
C SER A 128 -16.08 -12.60 12.85
N PHE A 129 -17.13 -12.68 13.66
CA PHE A 129 -18.52 -12.56 13.20
C PHE A 129 -18.81 -11.19 12.57
N LEU A 130 -18.44 -10.09 13.24
CA LEU A 130 -18.62 -8.75 12.69
C LEU A 130 -17.77 -8.49 11.45
N GLN A 131 -16.58 -9.09 11.37
CA GLN A 131 -15.73 -9.03 10.19
C GLN A 131 -16.42 -9.70 9.00
N GLU A 132 -17.02 -10.86 9.20
CA GLU A 132 -17.76 -11.59 8.16
C GLU A 132 -18.98 -10.79 7.67
N GLN A 133 -19.67 -10.07 8.55
CA GLN A 133 -20.78 -9.18 8.19
C GLN A 133 -20.35 -7.96 7.34
N LEU A 134 -19.09 -7.56 7.38
CA LEU A 134 -18.56 -6.43 6.60
C LEU A 134 -17.93 -6.86 5.27
N GLN A 135 -17.76 -8.17 5.03
CA GLN A 135 -17.19 -8.69 3.80
C GLN A 135 -18.06 -8.37 2.60
N ARG A 136 -17.45 -7.77 1.58
CA ARG A 136 -18.12 -7.38 0.35
C ARG A 136 -17.14 -7.38 -0.84
N PRO A 137 -17.62 -7.76 -2.04
CA PRO A 137 -16.82 -7.67 -3.24
C PRO A 137 -16.42 -6.22 -3.53
N PRO A 138 -15.35 -6.01 -4.30
CA PRO A 138 -14.94 -4.68 -4.72
C PRO A 138 -15.98 -4.05 -5.65
N VAL A 139 -16.21 -2.75 -5.49
CA VAL A 139 -17.12 -1.94 -6.30
C VAL A 139 -16.49 -0.58 -6.56
N PHE A 140 -16.53 -0.15 -7.82
CA PHE A 140 -16.16 1.21 -8.20
C PHE A 140 -17.30 2.18 -7.87
N THR A 141 -17.12 3.04 -6.88
CA THR A 141 -18.05 4.14 -6.59
C THR A 141 -17.80 5.36 -7.48
N SER A 142 -16.59 5.49 -8.02
CA SER A 142 -16.26 6.38 -9.13
C SER A 142 -15.57 5.60 -10.22
N GLN A 143 -16.12 5.68 -11.43
CA GLN A 143 -15.61 5.01 -12.64
C GLN A 143 -14.47 5.82 -13.27
N LEU A 144 -13.70 5.20 -14.15
CA LEU A 144 -12.77 5.94 -15.01
C LEU A 144 -13.51 6.76 -16.07
N GLU A 145 -12.93 7.90 -16.43
CA GLU A 145 -13.44 8.78 -17.47
C GLU A 145 -12.42 8.98 -18.58
N ASP A 146 -12.90 9.07 -19.83
CA ASP A 146 -12.07 9.30 -21.01
C ASP A 146 -11.27 10.61 -20.86
N GLN A 147 -10.01 10.58 -21.27
CA GLN A 147 -9.09 11.73 -21.20
C GLN A 147 -8.67 12.14 -22.61
N THR A 148 -8.59 13.45 -22.83
CA THR A 148 -8.06 14.02 -24.08
C THR A 148 -6.93 14.97 -23.74
N GLU A 149 -5.73 14.60 -24.18
CA GLU A 149 -4.49 15.27 -23.84
C GLU A 149 -3.74 15.74 -25.07
N VAL A 150 -2.68 16.49 -24.83
CA VAL A 150 -1.80 17.03 -25.87
C VAL A 150 -0.44 16.36 -25.76
N VAL A 151 0.25 16.16 -26.89
CA VAL A 151 1.61 15.63 -26.86
C VAL A 151 2.51 16.48 -25.95
N GLY A 152 3.15 15.82 -24.99
CA GLY A 152 4.01 16.43 -23.97
C GLY A 152 3.31 16.85 -22.67
N SER A 153 1.97 16.77 -22.58
CA SER A 153 1.24 16.98 -21.32
C SER A 153 1.27 15.72 -20.44
N SER A 154 0.54 15.72 -19.32
CA SER A 154 0.38 14.53 -18.46
C SER A 154 -1.09 14.17 -18.37
N ALA A 155 -1.41 12.88 -18.54
CA ALA A 155 -2.77 12.36 -18.37
C ALA A 155 -2.97 11.85 -16.94
N ARG A 156 -4.18 12.01 -16.39
CA ARG A 156 -4.54 11.50 -15.08
C ARG A 156 -5.84 10.70 -15.14
N PHE A 157 -5.76 9.42 -14.82
CA PHE A 157 -6.91 8.54 -14.63
C PHE A 157 -7.16 8.38 -13.14
N HIS A 158 -8.40 8.59 -12.73
CA HIS A 158 -8.79 8.52 -11.32
C HIS A 158 -10.09 7.73 -11.16
N CYS A 159 -10.12 6.86 -10.16
CA CYS A 159 -11.31 6.11 -9.77
C CYS A 159 -11.32 5.91 -8.25
N HIS A 160 -12.48 5.53 -7.73
CA HIS A 160 -12.67 5.26 -6.31
C HIS A 160 -13.26 3.87 -6.13
N ILE A 161 -12.63 3.10 -5.24
CA ILE A 161 -12.93 1.70 -5.02
C ILE A 161 -13.29 1.51 -3.56
N GLU A 162 -14.40 0.83 -3.36
CA GLU A 162 -14.78 0.30 -2.07
C GLU A 162 -14.79 -1.22 -2.10
N GLY A 163 -14.45 -1.86 -0.98
CA GLY A 163 -14.47 -3.30 -0.86
C GLY A 163 -13.89 -3.72 0.47
N PHE A 164 -14.28 -4.89 0.97
CA PHE A 164 -13.68 -5.44 2.18
C PHE A 164 -13.65 -6.97 2.10
N PRO A 165 -12.50 -7.64 2.29
CA PRO A 165 -11.13 -7.15 2.39
C PRO A 165 -10.72 -6.08 1.36
N ASP A 166 -9.80 -5.19 1.75
CA ASP A 166 -9.25 -4.15 0.86
C ASP A 166 -8.84 -4.79 -0.49
N PRO A 167 -9.35 -4.28 -1.62
CA PRO A 167 -9.07 -4.90 -2.91
C PRO A 167 -7.62 -4.70 -3.38
N GLU A 168 -7.05 -5.71 -4.02
CA GLU A 168 -5.85 -5.57 -4.83
C GLU A 168 -6.22 -4.83 -6.13
N VAL A 169 -5.44 -3.81 -6.48
CA VAL A 169 -5.70 -2.94 -7.65
C VAL A 169 -4.58 -3.09 -8.67
N LEU A 170 -4.95 -3.38 -9.91
CA LEU A 170 -4.05 -3.54 -11.05
C LEU A 170 -4.50 -2.64 -12.21
N TRP A 171 -3.53 -2.03 -12.89
CA TRP A 171 -3.78 -1.18 -14.05
C TRP A 171 -3.29 -1.85 -15.33
N PHE A 172 -4.01 -1.64 -16.43
CA PHE A 172 -3.69 -2.21 -17.73
C PHE A 172 -3.75 -1.14 -18.82
N PHE A 173 -2.85 -1.25 -19.79
CA PHE A 173 -2.87 -0.49 -21.04
C PHE A 173 -2.97 -1.47 -22.20
N SER A 174 -4.05 -1.38 -22.98
CA SER A 174 -4.32 -2.28 -24.11
C SER A 174 -4.22 -3.77 -23.74
N GLY A 175 -4.69 -4.12 -22.53
CA GLY A 175 -4.69 -5.50 -22.01
C GLY A 175 -3.36 -5.97 -21.40
N GLN A 176 -2.31 -5.13 -21.39
CA GLN A 176 -1.04 -5.45 -20.74
C GLN A 176 -0.93 -4.75 -19.38
N ALA A 177 -0.48 -5.47 -18.37
CA ALA A 177 -0.33 -4.92 -17.02
C ALA A 177 0.72 -3.79 -17.00
N ILE A 178 0.32 -2.64 -16.48
CA ILE A 178 1.19 -1.48 -16.33
C ILE A 178 2.08 -1.69 -15.11
N GLN A 179 3.38 -1.51 -15.32
CA GLN A 179 4.36 -1.49 -14.24
C GLN A 179 4.76 -0.06 -13.92
N GLU A 180 4.85 0.23 -12.63
CA GLU A 180 5.25 1.54 -12.14
C GLU A 180 6.65 1.92 -12.61
N SER A 181 6.78 3.16 -13.10
CA SER A 181 7.97 3.69 -13.74
C SER A 181 8.00 5.22 -13.69
N LYS A 182 9.02 5.86 -14.27
CA LYS A 182 9.02 7.33 -14.42
C LYS A 182 7.88 7.84 -15.32
N LYS A 183 7.40 7.01 -16.24
CA LYS A 183 6.33 7.33 -17.18
C LYS A 183 4.95 7.14 -16.54
N PHE A 184 4.78 6.01 -15.83
CA PHE A 184 3.54 5.59 -15.20
C PHE A 184 3.69 5.59 -13.68
N GLN A 185 3.04 6.53 -13.01
CA GLN A 185 3.01 6.61 -11.54
C GLN A 185 1.64 6.16 -11.05
N ILE A 186 1.62 5.27 -10.06
CA ILE A 186 0.40 4.69 -9.51
C ILE A 186 0.30 5.09 -8.04
N GLU A 187 -0.81 5.73 -7.68
CA GLU A 187 -1.11 6.16 -6.33
C GLU A 187 -2.34 5.44 -5.82
N TYR A 188 -2.25 4.91 -4.60
CA TYR A 188 -3.36 4.28 -3.89
C TYR A 188 -3.44 4.84 -2.47
N GLU A 189 -4.56 5.46 -2.14
CA GLU A 189 -4.81 6.03 -0.82
C GLU A 189 -5.64 5.07 0.04
N ASP A 190 -5.49 5.18 1.37
CA ASP A 190 -6.29 4.44 2.36
C ASP A 190 -7.81 4.77 2.26
N SER A 191 -8.17 5.85 1.58
CA SER A 191 -9.56 6.27 1.34
C SER A 191 -10.27 5.42 0.29
N GLY A 192 -9.56 4.59 -0.49
CA GLY A 192 -10.10 3.91 -1.68
C GLY A 192 -9.87 4.68 -2.99
N SER A 193 -9.18 5.83 -2.93
CA SER A 193 -8.77 6.63 -4.10
C SER A 193 -7.61 5.96 -4.84
N CYS A 194 -7.81 5.69 -6.13
CA CYS A 194 -6.81 5.12 -7.03
C CYS A 194 -6.50 6.10 -8.16
N THR A 195 -5.23 6.40 -8.40
CA THR A 195 -4.80 7.30 -9.48
C THR A 195 -3.69 6.67 -10.30
N LEU A 196 -3.79 6.77 -11.63
CA LEU A 196 -2.71 6.54 -12.57
C LEU A 196 -2.35 7.87 -13.25
N VAL A 197 -1.08 8.28 -13.11
CA VAL A 197 -0.53 9.46 -13.79
C VAL A 197 0.43 9.02 -14.88
N ILE A 198 0.22 9.54 -16.09
CA ILE A 198 1.06 9.28 -17.26
C ILE A 198 1.77 10.57 -17.63
N SER A 199 3.08 10.62 -17.47
CA SER A 199 3.88 11.81 -17.76
C SER A 199 4.28 11.88 -19.24
N ASP A 200 4.50 13.10 -19.76
CA ASP A 200 5.04 13.36 -21.10
C ASP A 200 4.34 12.54 -22.21
N VAL A 201 3.02 12.62 -22.25
CA VAL A 201 2.15 11.77 -23.07
C VAL A 201 2.48 11.93 -24.56
N SER A 202 2.56 10.82 -25.29
CA SER A 202 2.79 10.80 -26.73
C SER A 202 1.75 9.93 -27.44
N LEU A 203 1.84 9.84 -28.77
CA LEU A 203 0.89 9.05 -29.56
C LEU A 203 0.99 7.54 -29.28
N SER A 204 2.09 7.04 -28.69
CA SER A 204 2.20 5.62 -28.30
C SER A 204 1.39 5.26 -27.06
N GLU A 205 1.00 6.25 -26.25
CA GLU A 205 0.18 6.04 -25.05
C GLU A 205 -1.32 6.12 -25.33
N VAL A 206 -1.72 6.41 -26.57
CA VAL A 206 -3.14 6.40 -26.99
C VAL A 206 -3.68 4.99 -26.91
N GLY A 207 -4.82 4.82 -26.23
CA GLY A 207 -5.47 3.51 -26.14
C GLY A 207 -6.43 3.40 -24.97
N LEU A 208 -6.80 2.15 -24.68
CA LEU A 208 -7.70 1.81 -23.59
C LEU A 208 -6.89 1.53 -22.32
N TYR A 209 -7.22 2.23 -21.25
CA TYR A 209 -6.71 1.99 -19.91
C TYR A 209 -7.80 1.33 -19.08
N SER A 210 -7.45 0.30 -18.31
CA SER A 210 -8.39 -0.30 -17.36
C SER A 210 -7.78 -0.43 -15.97
N CYS A 211 -8.65 -0.34 -14.97
CA CYS A 211 -8.33 -0.55 -13.57
C CYS A 211 -9.17 -1.73 -13.09
N GLN A 212 -8.49 -2.77 -12.62
CA GLN A 212 -9.11 -3.99 -12.09
C GLN A 212 -8.89 -4.04 -10.58
N ALA A 213 -9.94 -4.42 -9.87
CA ALA A 213 -9.93 -4.56 -8.42
C ALA A 213 -10.42 -5.95 -8.02
N SER A 214 -9.70 -6.65 -7.15
CA SER A 214 -10.06 -8.00 -6.72
C SER A 214 -9.85 -8.21 -5.22
N ASN A 215 -10.74 -8.98 -4.59
CA ASN A 215 -10.54 -9.51 -3.25
C ASN A 215 -11.08 -10.94 -3.16
N ALA A 216 -11.06 -11.54 -1.96
CA ALA A 216 -11.54 -12.91 -1.75
C ALA A 216 -13.03 -13.14 -2.09
N HIS A 217 -13.81 -12.07 -2.24
CA HIS A 217 -15.26 -12.13 -2.48
C HIS A 217 -15.67 -11.73 -3.89
N GLY A 218 -14.74 -11.25 -4.73
CA GLY A 218 -15.05 -10.96 -6.12
C GLY A 218 -14.01 -10.10 -6.82
N HIS A 219 -14.34 -9.74 -8.06
CA HIS A 219 -13.56 -8.80 -8.86
C HIS A 219 -14.49 -7.81 -9.56
N THR A 220 -13.94 -6.64 -9.91
CA THR A 220 -14.61 -5.64 -10.73
C THR A 220 -13.57 -4.92 -11.61
N GLU A 221 -14.04 -4.28 -12.68
CA GLU A 221 -13.19 -3.56 -13.63
C GLU A 221 -13.89 -2.29 -14.11
N THR A 222 -13.10 -1.26 -14.36
CA THR A 222 -13.52 -0.03 -15.04
C THR A 222 -12.49 0.32 -16.12
N SER A 223 -12.91 1.04 -17.16
CA SER A 223 -12.02 1.38 -18.29
C SER A 223 -12.34 2.74 -18.89
N ALA A 224 -11.32 3.39 -19.44
CA ALA A 224 -11.42 4.66 -20.13
C ALA A 224 -10.34 4.80 -21.22
N ARG A 225 -10.61 5.63 -22.22
CA ARG A 225 -9.73 5.85 -23.36
C ARG A 225 -8.92 7.13 -23.20
N LEU A 226 -7.62 7.04 -23.49
CA LEU A 226 -6.76 8.21 -23.69
C LEU A 226 -6.71 8.57 -25.18
N THR A 227 -7.05 9.82 -25.50
CA THR A 227 -6.85 10.42 -26.82
C THR A 227 -5.77 11.50 -26.72
N VAL A 228 -4.88 11.59 -27.71
CA VAL A 228 -3.76 12.54 -27.68
C VAL A 228 -3.70 13.33 -28.99
N HIS A 229 -3.62 14.65 -28.88
CA HIS A 229 -3.53 15.56 -30.03
C HIS A 229 -2.15 16.22 -30.11
N GLN A 230 -1.65 16.41 -31.32
CA GLN A 230 -0.50 17.28 -31.56
C GLN A 230 -0.95 18.74 -31.52
N LEU A 231 -0.22 19.60 -30.81
CA LEU A 231 -0.38 21.05 -30.96
C LEU A 231 -0.05 21.42 -32.39
N ARG A 232 -1.08 21.81 -33.16
CA ARG A 232 -0.82 22.55 -34.39
C ARG A 232 -0.24 23.89 -34.00
N ALA A 233 1.04 24.09 -34.28
CA ALA A 233 1.64 25.42 -34.21
C ALA A 233 0.82 26.35 -35.12
N GLN A 234 0.05 27.26 -34.52
CA GLN A 234 -0.43 28.42 -35.26
C GLN A 234 0.81 29.22 -35.63
N ARG A 235 1.24 29.09 -36.90
CA ARG A 235 2.07 30.11 -37.55
C ARG A 235 1.24 31.40 -37.55
N ARG A 236 1.31 32.19 -36.47
CA ARG A 236 0.95 33.60 -36.55
C ARG A 236 1.94 34.22 -37.51
N SER A 237 1.46 34.48 -38.72
CA SER A 237 2.16 35.25 -39.74
C SER A 237 2.82 36.45 -39.07
N ARG A 238 4.16 36.48 -39.06
CA ARG A 238 4.93 37.71 -38.91
C ARG A 238 5.07 38.37 -40.29
N GLU A 239 3.96 38.46 -41.03
CA GLU A 239 3.80 39.32 -42.19
C GLU A 239 2.92 40.51 -41.77
N TRP A 240 3.46 41.36 -40.89
CA TRP A 240 2.93 42.70 -40.67
C TRP A 240 4.01 43.58 -40.01
N THR A 241 5.06 43.96 -40.74
CA THR A 241 5.77 45.25 -40.59
C THR A 241 6.64 45.58 -41.83
N GLU A 242 6.18 45.26 -43.05
CA GLU A 242 6.78 45.82 -44.29
C GLU A 242 5.86 46.87 -44.97
N LYS A 243 4.81 47.32 -44.27
CA LYS A 243 3.91 48.37 -44.81
C LYS A 243 3.61 49.43 -43.75
N THR A 244 4.58 50.31 -43.54
CA THR A 244 4.41 51.69 -43.05
C THR A 244 5.77 52.35 -43.35
N THR A 245 5.93 52.83 -44.59
CA THR A 245 5.90 54.27 -44.97
C THR A 245 7.14 55.00 -44.48
#